data_AF-A0A175VVY9-F1
#
_entry.id   AF-A0A175VVY9-F1
#
_cell.length_a   1.000
_cell.length_b   1.000
_cell.length_c   1.000
_cell.angle_alpha   90.00
_cell.angle_beta   90.00
_cell.angle_gamma   90.00
#
_symmetry.space_group_name_H-M   'P 1'
#
loop_
_entity.id
_entity.type
_entity.pdbx_description
1 polymer ?
#
loop_
_entity_poly.entity_id
_entity_poly.type
_entity_poly.pdbx_seq_one_letter_code
_entity_poly.pdbx_strand_id
1 'polypeptide(L)'
;MFYLAYRSKKTLLTVYETISLVGLTATNWSYYTVPGAFFMVLVPHTYAFVLAGKNYDINNPRKTEEHCAKDTTMDKITLRRLSRAKAATANGFETLGLYAAAVVAANAAGVPTPRLNALTLAYLTSRAVYNLVYVVLQDNARVAPLRSLAWMSGIAIITALYVSAARAVN
;
A
#
# COMPACT_ATOMS: atom_id res chain seq x y z
N MET A 1 -3.00 -16.04 37.86
CA MET A 1 -2.21 -14.92 37.30
C MET A 1 -0.91 -15.34 36.61
N PHE A 2 -0.07 -16.21 37.21
CA PHE A 2 1.22 -16.61 36.62
C PHE A 2 1.16 -17.18 35.20
N TYR A 3 0.16 -18.03 34.89
CA TYR A 3 0.02 -18.65 33.56
C TYR A 3 -0.23 -17.62 32.44
N LEU A 4 -1.01 -16.57 32.71
CA LEU A 4 -1.29 -15.51 31.74
C LEU A 4 -0.05 -14.63 31.49
N ALA A 5 0.72 -14.32 32.54
CA ALA A 5 1.97 -13.59 32.41
C ALA A 5 3.04 -14.39 31.64
N TYR A 6 3.14 -15.70 31.88
CA TYR A 6 4.04 -16.59 31.15
C TYR A 6 3.65 -16.70 29.67
N ARG A 7 2.35 -16.90 29.38
CA ARG A 7 1.86 -16.95 28.00
C ARG A 7 2.13 -15.64 27.26
N SER A 8 1.88 -14.50 27.90
CA SER A 8 2.18 -13.17 27.33
C SER A 8 3.67 -13.01 27.00
N LYS A 9 4.57 -13.35 27.94
CA LYS A 9 6.02 -13.32 27.67
C LYS A 9 6.43 -14.24 26.53
N LYS A 10 5.89 -15.46 26.46
CA LYS A 10 6.19 -16.42 25.39
C LYS A 10 5.69 -15.95 24.02
N THR A 11 4.51 -15.31 23.97
CA THR A 11 3.98 -14.68 22.74
C THR A 11 4.82 -13.47 22.32
N LEU A 12 5.26 -12.63 23.25
CA LEU A 12 6.16 -11.52 22.96
C LEU A 12 7.53 -12.02 22.45
N LEU A 13 8.08 -13.07 23.05
CA LEU A 13 9.33 -13.71 22.59
C LEU A 13 9.19 -14.27 21.17
N THR A 14 8.10 -14.96 20.86
CA THR A 14 7.87 -15.50 19.49
C THR A 14 7.69 -14.41 18.45
N VAL A 15 7.00 -13.30 18.78
CA VAL A 15 6.91 -12.13 17.89
C VAL A 15 8.29 -11.50 17.69
N TYR A 16 9.09 -11.34 18.75
CA TYR A 16 10.46 -10.83 18.65
C TYR A 16 11.36 -11.75 17.82
N GLU A 17 11.29 -13.06 18.01
CA GLU A 17 12.03 -14.06 17.23
C GLU A 17 11.65 -13.99 15.75
N THR A 18 10.35 -13.89 15.44
CA THR A 18 9.87 -13.77 14.05
C THR A 18 10.37 -12.48 13.40
N ILE A 19 10.35 -11.36 14.13
CA ILE A 19 10.85 -10.07 13.67
C ILE A 19 12.38 -10.11 13.47
N SER A 20 13.09 -10.77 14.37
CA SER A 20 14.54 -10.97 14.30
C SER A 20 14.95 -11.82 13.10
N LEU A 21 14.24 -12.93 12.85
CA LEU A 21 14.46 -13.84 11.72
C LEU A 21 14.31 -13.17 10.36
N VAL A 22 13.42 -12.18 10.25
CA VAL A 22 13.21 -11.38 9.02
C VAL A 22 14.21 -10.20 8.95
N GLY A 23 15.14 -10.07 9.91
CA GLY A 23 16.15 -9.01 9.93
C GLY A 23 15.58 -7.61 10.22
N LEU A 24 14.38 -7.52 10.81
CA LEU A 24 13.69 -6.26 11.05
C LEU A 24 14.26 -5.47 12.25
N THR A 25 15.30 -5.96 12.93
CA THR A 25 15.82 -5.38 14.17
C THR A 25 17.08 -4.52 13.99
N ALA A 26 17.93 -4.82 13.00
CA ALA A 26 19.26 -4.20 12.89
C ALA A 26 19.26 -2.88 12.10
N THR A 27 18.40 -2.76 11.08
CA THR A 27 18.36 -1.60 10.18
C THR A 27 16.96 -1.02 10.13
N ASN A 28 16.85 0.31 10.19
CA ASN A 28 15.57 0.99 10.05
C ASN A 28 15.24 1.18 8.57
N TRP A 29 14.40 0.29 8.05
CA TRP A 29 13.96 0.28 6.66
C TRP A 29 12.81 1.24 6.38
N SER A 30 12.18 1.78 7.42
CA SER A 30 10.93 2.53 7.31
C SER A 30 11.03 3.74 6.36
N TYR A 31 12.13 4.48 6.36
CA TYR A 31 12.32 5.58 5.42
C TYR A 31 12.38 5.13 3.95
N TYR A 32 13.01 4.00 3.66
CA TYR A 32 13.09 3.45 2.29
C TYR A 32 11.73 2.98 1.76
N THR A 33 10.79 2.67 2.66
CA THR A 33 9.44 2.31 2.23
C THR A 33 8.65 3.49 1.67
N VAL A 34 9.04 4.74 1.94
CA VAL A 34 8.36 5.92 1.38
C VAL A 34 8.58 6.04 -0.14
N PRO A 35 9.82 6.06 -0.66
CA PRO A 35 10.02 5.97 -2.11
C PRO A 35 9.51 4.63 -2.66
N GLY A 36 9.61 3.53 -1.90
CA GLY A 36 9.00 2.25 -2.28
C GLY A 36 7.49 2.35 -2.52
N ALA A 37 6.75 3.03 -1.64
CA ALA A 37 5.33 3.28 -1.79
C ALA A 37 5.05 4.16 -3.02
N PHE A 38 5.85 5.20 -3.26
CA PHE A 38 5.73 6.03 -4.45
C PHE A 38 5.87 5.19 -5.74
N PHE A 39 6.90 4.35 -5.85
CA PHE A 39 7.06 3.47 -7.01
C PHE A 39 5.91 2.46 -7.14
N MET A 40 5.34 2.01 -6.03
CA MET A 40 4.16 1.13 -6.04
C MET A 40 2.90 1.85 -6.57
N VAL A 41 2.78 3.17 -6.39
CA VAL A 41 1.72 3.98 -7.05
C VAL A 41 1.95 4.08 -8.56
N LEU A 42 3.21 4.06 -9.01
CA LEU A 42 3.52 4.10 -10.45
C LEU A 42 3.23 2.79 -11.18
N VAL A 43 3.19 1.65 -10.51
CA VAL A 43 2.88 0.34 -11.13
C VAL A 43 1.53 0.32 -11.88
N PRO A 44 0.39 0.71 -11.27
CA PRO A 44 -0.86 0.77 -12.00
C PRO A 44 -0.86 1.87 -13.07
N HIS A 45 -0.09 2.96 -12.90
CA HIS A 45 0.05 3.99 -13.91
C HIS A 45 0.74 3.47 -15.18
N THR A 46 1.88 2.78 -15.02
CA THR A 46 2.60 2.17 -16.15
C THR A 46 1.76 1.08 -16.80
N TYR A 47 1.01 0.29 -16.02
CA TYR A 47 0.07 -0.69 -16.56
C TYR A 47 -1.02 -0.03 -17.42
N ALA A 48 -1.64 1.05 -16.94
CA ALA A 48 -2.65 1.80 -17.71
C ALA A 48 -2.07 2.37 -19.01
N PHE A 49 -0.84 2.89 -18.98
CA PHE A 49 -0.13 3.38 -20.16
C PHE A 49 0.10 2.26 -21.19
N VAL A 50 0.57 1.10 -20.76
CA VAL A 50 0.76 -0.07 -21.64
C VAL A 50 -0.56 -0.52 -22.26
N LEU A 51 -1.65 -0.56 -21.48
CA LEU A 51 -2.98 -0.93 -21.99
C LEU A 51 -3.55 0.11 -22.97
N ALA A 52 -3.21 1.39 -22.80
CA ALA A 52 -3.67 2.45 -23.70
C ALA A 52 -3.05 2.31 -25.10
N GLY A 53 -1.78 1.89 -25.17
CA GLY A 53 -1.07 1.69 -26.44
C GLY A 53 -1.18 2.91 -27.36
N LYS A 54 -1.66 2.71 -28.59
CA LYS A 54 -1.87 3.77 -29.59
C LYS A 54 -2.83 4.88 -29.14
N ASN A 55 -3.70 4.61 -28.16
CA ASN A 55 -4.68 5.58 -27.67
C ASN A 55 -4.10 6.55 -26.63
N TYR A 56 -2.83 6.36 -26.23
CA TYR A 56 -2.15 7.32 -25.38
C TYR A 56 -1.68 8.54 -26.17
N ASP A 57 -2.33 9.68 -25.93
CA ASP A 57 -1.90 10.98 -26.46
C ASP A 57 -0.97 11.68 -25.45
N ILE A 58 0.31 11.81 -25.81
CA ILE A 58 1.33 12.47 -24.97
C ILE A 58 1.05 13.96 -24.75
N ASN A 59 0.33 14.62 -25.66
CA ASN A 59 -0.06 16.02 -25.51
C ASN A 59 -1.23 16.19 -24.54
N ASN A 60 -2.08 15.16 -24.42
CA ASN A 60 -3.26 15.17 -23.55
C ASN A 60 -3.34 13.90 -22.67
N PRO A 61 -2.33 13.60 -21.83
CA PRO A 61 -2.23 12.32 -21.12
C PRO A 61 -3.35 12.12 -20.08
N ARG A 62 -4.01 13.20 -19.66
CA ARG A 62 -5.17 13.11 -18.76
C ARG A 62 -6.42 12.59 -19.47
N LYS A 63 -6.51 12.73 -20.80
CA LYS A 63 -7.64 12.26 -21.62
C LYS A 63 -7.53 10.81 -22.11
N THR A 64 -6.48 10.08 -21.72
CA THR A 64 -6.28 8.69 -22.16
C THR A 64 -7.50 7.80 -21.94
N GLU A 65 -8.21 7.94 -20.82
CA GLU A 65 -9.43 7.15 -20.56
C GLU A 65 -10.54 7.45 -21.57
N GLU A 66 -10.74 8.73 -21.88
CA GLU A 66 -11.72 9.17 -22.87
C GLU A 66 -11.35 8.68 -24.28
N HIS A 67 -10.07 8.75 -24.63
CA HIS A 67 -9.57 8.26 -25.93
C HIS A 67 -9.77 6.76 -26.07
N CYS A 68 -9.37 5.98 -25.05
CA CYS A 68 -9.59 4.53 -25.04
C CYS A 68 -11.07 4.17 -25.10
N ALA A 69 -11.95 4.89 -24.38
CA ALA A 69 -13.39 4.62 -24.38
C ALA A 69 -14.05 4.85 -25.76
N LYS A 70 -13.46 5.68 -26.63
CA LYS A 70 -13.93 5.91 -28.00
C LYS A 70 -13.40 4.87 -29.00
N ASP A 71 -12.35 4.13 -28.66
CA ASP A 71 -11.80 3.08 -29.52
C ASP A 71 -12.64 1.80 -29.42
N THR A 72 -13.51 1.60 -30.42
CA THR A 72 -14.38 0.42 -30.51
C THR A 72 -13.63 -0.89 -30.76
N THR A 73 -12.33 -0.84 -31.06
CA THR A 73 -11.48 -2.03 -31.24
C THR A 73 -10.96 -2.59 -29.92
N MET A 74 -11.02 -1.83 -28.82
CA MET A 74 -10.58 -2.30 -27.51
C MET A 74 -11.64 -3.18 -26.84
N ASP A 75 -11.23 -4.30 -26.27
CA ASP A 75 -12.14 -5.17 -25.54
C ASP A 75 -12.56 -4.56 -24.19
N LYS A 76 -13.75 -4.95 -23.72
CA LYS A 76 -14.35 -4.41 -22.49
C LYS A 76 -13.57 -4.75 -21.21
N ILE A 77 -12.81 -5.84 -21.18
CA ILE A 77 -11.99 -6.19 -20.00
C ILE A 77 -10.79 -5.25 -19.94
N THR A 78 -10.10 -5.05 -21.06
CA THR A 78 -8.97 -4.10 -21.15
C THR A 78 -9.38 -2.69 -20.79
N LEU A 79 -10.51 -2.18 -21.31
CA LEU A 79 -11.03 -0.86 -20.96
C LEU A 79 -11.32 -0.72 -19.45
N ARG A 80 -11.93 -1.74 -18.85
CA ARG A 80 -12.22 -1.74 -17.41
C ARG A 80 -10.94 -1.81 -16.57
N ARG A 81 -9.96 -2.62 -16.97
CA ARG A 81 -8.64 -2.70 -16.31
C ARG A 81 -7.90 -1.37 -16.38
N LEU A 82 -7.90 -0.71 -17.54
CA LEU A 82 -7.29 0.60 -17.73
C LEU A 82 -7.91 1.65 -16.80
N SER A 83 -9.25 1.73 -16.74
CA SER A 83 -9.93 2.67 -15.85
C SER A 83 -9.64 2.36 -14.37
N ARG A 84 -9.68 1.08 -13.96
CA ARG A 84 -9.32 0.69 -12.58
C ARG A 84 -7.86 0.98 -12.24
N ALA A 85 -6.94 0.84 -13.20
CA ALA A 85 -5.53 1.16 -13.02
C ALA A 85 -5.30 2.67 -12.81
N LYS A 86 -5.99 3.52 -13.58
CA LYS A 86 -5.96 4.97 -13.34
C LYS A 86 -6.59 5.37 -12.01
N ALA A 87 -7.73 4.76 -11.65
CA ALA A 87 -8.35 4.96 -10.34
C ALA A 87 -7.43 4.51 -9.18
N ALA A 88 -6.76 3.36 -9.31
CA ALA A 88 -5.81 2.86 -8.31
C ALA A 88 -4.59 3.79 -8.16
N THR A 89 -4.11 4.36 -9.27
CA THR A 89 -3.03 5.36 -9.27
C THR A 89 -3.45 6.61 -8.49
N ALA A 90 -4.62 7.18 -8.81
CA ALA A 90 -5.15 8.36 -8.11
C ALA A 90 -5.29 8.09 -6.60
N ASN A 91 -5.89 6.94 -6.23
CA ASN A 91 -6.02 6.55 -4.84
C ASN A 91 -4.68 6.35 -4.10
N GLY A 92 -3.66 5.85 -4.83
CA GLY A 92 -2.31 5.77 -4.31
C GLY A 92 -1.78 7.14 -3.91
N PHE A 93 -1.91 8.13 -4.81
CA PHE A 93 -1.47 9.50 -4.53
C PHE A 93 -2.27 10.20 -3.43
N GLU A 94 -3.57 9.92 -3.28
CA GLU A 94 -4.41 10.46 -2.19
C GLU A 94 -3.89 10.08 -0.79
N THR A 95 -3.30 8.90 -0.64
CA THR A 95 -2.85 8.37 0.67
C THR A 95 -1.35 8.46 0.89
N LEU A 96 -0.55 8.66 -0.16
CA LEU A 96 0.91 8.66 -0.10
C LEU A 96 1.46 9.75 0.84
N GLY A 97 0.90 10.96 0.78
CA GLY A 97 1.33 12.06 1.64
C GLY A 97 1.08 11.78 3.12
N LEU A 98 -0.10 11.23 3.44
CA LEU A 98 -0.46 10.85 4.81
C LEU A 98 0.44 9.72 5.32
N TYR A 99 0.77 8.74 4.47
CA TYR A 99 1.71 7.68 4.81
C TYR A 99 3.12 8.21 5.07
N ALA A 100 3.67 9.02 4.16
CA ALA A 100 5.01 9.59 4.29
C ALA A 100 5.14 10.40 5.59
N ALA A 101 4.15 11.24 5.88
CA ALA A 101 4.10 12.03 7.11
C ALA A 101 4.02 11.13 8.36
N ALA A 102 3.26 10.03 8.34
CA ALA A 102 3.19 9.09 9.46
C ALA A 102 4.53 8.39 9.73
N VAL A 103 5.26 8.00 8.66
CA VAL A 103 6.59 7.39 8.78
C VAL A 103 7.57 8.38 9.40
N VAL A 104 7.62 9.62 8.90
CA VAL A 104 8.50 10.66 9.44
C VAL A 104 8.16 10.96 10.90
N ALA A 105 6.88 11.15 11.23
CA ALA A 105 6.43 11.43 12.59
C ALA A 105 6.80 10.31 13.58
N ALA A 106 6.57 9.04 13.20
CA ALA A 106 6.90 7.90 14.05
C ALA A 106 8.41 7.74 14.25
N ASN A 107 9.23 8.01 13.23
CA ASN A 107 10.68 8.02 13.38
C ASN A 107 11.15 9.17 14.28
N ALA A 108 10.66 10.39 14.05
CA ALA A 108 11.03 11.56 14.84
C ALA A 108 10.64 11.42 16.32
N ALA A 109 9.54 10.73 16.60
CA ALA A 109 9.08 10.41 17.95
C ALA A 109 9.89 9.30 18.65
N GLY A 110 10.82 8.64 17.96
CA GLY A 110 11.63 7.56 18.55
C GLY A 110 10.88 6.23 18.69
N VAL A 111 9.87 5.96 17.86
CA VAL A 111 9.19 4.66 17.86
C VAL A 111 10.20 3.54 17.57
N PRO A 112 10.19 2.41 18.31
CA PRO A 112 11.17 1.35 18.12
C PRO A 112 11.25 0.83 16.67
N THR A 113 12.47 0.71 16.14
CA THR A 113 12.76 0.25 14.77
C THR A 113 12.02 -1.03 14.36
N PRO A 114 11.93 -2.09 15.19
CA PRO A 114 11.16 -3.28 14.84
C PRO A 114 9.69 -3.01 14.50
N ARG A 115 9.07 -2.08 15.24
CA ARG A 115 7.67 -1.70 15.04
C ARG A 115 7.50 -0.84 13.79
N LEU A 116 8.41 0.12 13.57
CA LEU A 116 8.44 0.92 12.34
C LEU A 116 8.55 0.04 11.11
N ASN A 117 9.50 -0.90 11.11
CA ASN A 117 9.72 -1.82 9.99
C ASN A 117 8.51 -2.71 9.75
N ALA A 118 7.92 -3.30 10.81
CA ALA A 118 6.74 -4.14 10.68
C ALA A 118 5.53 -3.38 10.09
N LEU A 119 5.23 -2.18 10.59
CA LEU A 119 4.11 -1.38 10.10
C LEU A 119 4.34 -0.92 8.66
N THR A 120 5.53 -0.42 8.33
CA THR A 120 5.82 0.08 6.99
C THR A 120 5.86 -1.03 5.92
N LEU A 121 6.42 -2.21 6.22
CA LEU A 121 6.31 -3.37 5.31
C LEU A 121 4.85 -3.84 5.15
N ALA A 122 4.08 -3.85 6.24
CA ALA A 122 2.67 -4.21 6.18
C ALA A 122 1.88 -3.23 5.29
N TYR A 123 2.20 -1.94 5.33
CA TYR A 123 1.59 -0.95 4.44
C TYR A 123 1.93 -1.21 2.97
N LEU A 124 3.20 -1.47 2.63
CA LEU A 124 3.57 -1.82 1.25
C LEU A 124 2.85 -3.08 0.79
N THR A 125 2.77 -4.09 1.64
CA THR A 125 2.02 -5.31 1.35
C THR A 125 0.53 -5.01 1.11
N SER A 126 -0.10 -4.18 1.95
CA SER A 126 -1.51 -3.82 1.75
C SER A 126 -1.73 -3.06 0.44
N ARG A 127 -0.79 -2.20 0.04
CA ARG A 127 -0.85 -1.48 -1.25
C ARG A 127 -0.64 -2.41 -2.44
N ALA A 128 0.27 -3.38 -2.34
CA ALA A 128 0.46 -4.39 -3.38
C ALA A 128 -0.82 -5.23 -3.58
N VAL A 129 -1.41 -5.71 -2.49
CA VAL A 129 -2.67 -6.46 -2.52
C VAL A 129 -3.81 -5.60 -3.07
N TYR A 130 -3.95 -4.35 -2.60
CA TYR A 130 -4.95 -3.41 -3.11
C TYR A 130 -4.86 -3.24 -4.63
N ASN A 131 -3.65 -2.95 -5.14
CA ASN A 131 -3.43 -2.74 -6.57
C ASN A 131 -3.74 -4.01 -7.38
N LEU A 132 -3.26 -5.17 -6.93
CA LEU A 132 -3.52 -6.45 -7.60
C LEU A 132 -5.02 -6.77 -7.66
N VAL A 133 -5.71 -6.66 -6.52
CA VAL A 133 -7.14 -6.95 -6.45
C VAL A 133 -7.91 -5.97 -7.32
N TYR A 134 -7.68 -4.67 -7.16
CA TYR A 134 -8.46 -3.65 -7.84
C TYR A 134 -8.26 -3.69 -9.35
N VAL A 135 -7.01 -3.80 -9.81
CA VAL A 135 -6.69 -3.69 -11.23
C VAL A 135 -6.98 -5.00 -11.96
N VAL A 136 -6.54 -6.13 -11.42
CA VAL A 136 -6.55 -7.41 -12.15
C VAL A 136 -7.64 -8.35 -11.64
N LEU A 137 -7.66 -8.67 -10.36
CA LEU A 137 -8.52 -9.77 -9.87
C LEU A 137 -10.01 -9.41 -9.89
N GLN A 138 -10.34 -8.12 -9.77
CA GLN A 138 -11.72 -7.59 -9.78
C GLN A 138 -12.44 -7.78 -11.14
N ASP A 139 -11.82 -8.38 -12.14
CA ASP A 139 -12.58 -8.95 -13.27
C ASP A 139 -13.63 -9.97 -12.80
N ASN A 140 -13.32 -10.69 -11.71
CA ASN A 140 -14.32 -11.42 -10.96
C ASN A 140 -14.92 -10.51 -9.88
N ALA A 141 -16.19 -10.13 -10.05
CA ALA A 141 -16.88 -9.24 -9.10
C ALA A 141 -16.89 -9.77 -7.64
N ARG A 142 -16.78 -11.10 -7.43
CA ARG A 142 -16.76 -11.71 -6.10
C ARG A 142 -15.55 -11.31 -5.25
N VAL A 143 -14.43 -10.93 -5.88
CA VAL A 143 -13.23 -10.51 -5.15
C VAL A 143 -13.16 -8.99 -4.92
N ALA A 144 -14.09 -8.22 -5.49
CA ALA A 144 -14.12 -6.76 -5.34
C ALA A 144 -14.11 -6.28 -3.86
N PRO A 145 -14.78 -6.95 -2.90
CA PRO A 145 -14.73 -6.55 -1.50
C PRO A 145 -13.33 -6.63 -0.87
N LEU A 146 -12.45 -7.51 -1.36
CA LEU A 146 -11.09 -7.66 -0.83
C LEU A 146 -10.25 -6.40 -1.04
N ARG A 147 -10.54 -5.62 -2.09
CA ARG A 147 -9.90 -4.32 -2.33
C ARG A 147 -10.18 -3.37 -1.17
N SER A 148 -11.44 -3.27 -0.74
CA SER A 148 -11.83 -2.38 0.35
C SER A 148 -11.18 -2.82 1.66
N LEU A 149 -11.10 -4.12 1.92
CA LEU A 149 -10.38 -4.65 3.09
C LEU A 149 -8.91 -4.26 3.07
N ALA A 150 -8.21 -4.50 1.95
CA ALA A 150 -6.80 -4.13 1.80
C ALA A 150 -6.56 -2.62 1.97
N TRP A 151 -7.48 -1.79 1.45
CA TRP A 151 -7.43 -0.35 1.62
C TRP A 151 -7.59 0.06 3.09
N MET A 152 -8.61 -0.47 3.77
CA MET A 152 -8.87 -0.20 5.19
C MET A 152 -7.69 -0.64 6.06
N SER A 153 -7.06 -1.78 5.76
CA SER A 153 -5.82 -2.20 6.44
C SER A 153 -4.70 -1.17 6.26
N GLY A 154 -4.51 -0.64 5.05
CA GLY A 154 -3.52 0.42 4.81
C GLY A 154 -3.77 1.68 5.63
N ILE A 155 -5.02 2.14 5.70
CA ILE A 155 -5.40 3.28 6.55
C ILE A 155 -5.18 2.97 8.04
N ALA A 156 -5.57 1.78 8.50
CA ALA A 156 -5.34 1.36 9.88
C ALA A 156 -3.85 1.35 10.25
N ILE A 157 -2.97 0.96 9.33
CA ILE A 157 -1.52 0.96 9.52
C ILE A 157 -0.98 2.39 9.58
N ILE A 158 -1.43 3.30 8.71
CA ILE A 158 -1.09 4.72 8.78
C ILE A 158 -1.50 5.30 10.15
N THR A 159 -2.72 5.04 10.60
CA THR A 159 -3.20 5.47 11.92
C THR A 159 -2.35 4.85 13.04
N ALA A 160 -1.97 3.58 12.92
CA ALA A 160 -1.12 2.92 13.91
C ALA A 160 0.29 3.55 13.99
N LEU A 161 0.86 4.02 12.89
CA LEU A 161 2.12 4.78 12.88
C LEU A 161 1.96 6.08 13.68
N TYR A 162 0.92 6.87 13.40
CA TYR A 162 0.64 8.10 14.14
C TYR A 162 0.37 7.86 15.63
N VAL A 163 -0.45 6.87 15.98
CA VAL A 163 -0.71 6.51 17.37
C VAL A 163 0.57 6.04 18.07
N SER A 164 1.46 5.34 17.36
CA SER A 164 2.75 4.93 17.92
C SER A 164 3.65 6.15 18.17
N ALA A 165 3.66 7.12 17.24
CA ALA A 165 4.37 8.38 17.41
C ALA A 165 3.86 9.15 18.64
N ALA A 166 2.54 9.31 18.74
CA ALA A 166 1.91 10.00 19.86
C ALA A 166 2.23 9.34 21.21
N ARG A 167 2.27 8.00 21.28
CA ARG A 167 2.64 7.27 22.51
C ARG A 167 4.12 7.32 22.86
N ALA A 168 4.99 7.65 21.92
CA ALA A 168 6.43 7.72 22.18
C ALA A 168 6.87 9.08 22.73
N VAL A 169 6.02 10.11 22.57
CA VAL A 169 6.28 11.48 23.04
C VAL A 169 5.49 11.86 24.31
N ASN A 170 4.59 11.00 24.78
CA ASN A 170 3.81 11.18 26.01
C ASN A 170 4.11 10.04 26.98
#